data_AF-D6WFA5-F1
#
_entry.id   AF-D6WFA5-F1
#
_cell.length_a   1.000
_cell.length_b   1.000
_cell.length_c   1.000
_cell.angle_alpha   90.00
_cell.angle_beta   90.00
_cell.angle_gamma   90.00
#
_symmetry.space_group_name_H-M   'P 1'
#
loop_
_entity.id
_entity.type
_entity.pdbx_description
1 polymer ?
#
loop_
_entity_poly.entity_id
_entity_poly.type
_entity_poly.pdbx_seq_one_letter_code
_entity_poly.pdbx_strand_id
1 'polypeptide(L)'
;MATKRRPIHTKLNFRPNISDSNLECRGTKPTCEPTSVRETFTLMVLYLCKKSLFFDTNLKVAIYLGTLFLLSLVADVATIPKLYLSRSDNLFNKYFVKFAWGWNLLLLTPFVVFTSYIYCCGQKKLIIKHHLLRICIATFFWWLWTSLFNVIEASFGRCGQRQFSTKGTCLQAGHVWNGFDISGHTFILIYGSLFLIEETRCIENWDSIKEHLRLENHNRTSRDPAENTNPLRNLSDDEMRELQFNYTKYTPYIRALLMAITLLQILWDVMLVCTMLYYHIMIEKFLGGVLAILTWFFTYRMWYVHPKIIPNLPGQGVFKYIKKKGEPQSVPRRRTGSIVNGRGPLFMGRPIYPQQDAQQDENSG
;
A
#
# COMPACT_ATOMS: atom_id res chain seq x y z
N MET A 1 -61.52 40.77 -25.80
CA MET A 1 -60.93 40.98 -24.46
C MET A 1 -60.61 39.62 -23.85
N ALA A 2 -59.33 39.36 -23.59
CA ALA A 2 -58.79 38.05 -23.25
C ALA A 2 -59.07 37.63 -21.80
N THR A 3 -59.59 36.42 -21.62
CA THR A 3 -59.81 35.77 -20.32
C THR A 3 -58.49 35.21 -19.79
N LYS A 4 -58.07 35.72 -18.63
CA LYS A 4 -56.82 35.38 -17.94
C LYS A 4 -56.92 33.98 -17.31
N ARG A 5 -56.28 32.96 -17.92
CA ARG A 5 -56.14 31.62 -17.32
C ARG A 5 -55.09 31.66 -16.19
N ARG A 6 -55.44 31.12 -15.01
CA ARG A 6 -54.51 30.91 -13.89
C ARG A 6 -53.62 29.68 -14.16
N PRO A 7 -52.32 29.71 -13.87
CA PRO A 7 -51.46 28.54 -14.02
C PRO A 7 -51.70 27.55 -12.86
N ILE A 8 -51.91 26.29 -13.21
CA ILE A 8 -51.91 25.16 -12.28
C ILE A 8 -50.44 24.87 -11.95
N HIS A 9 -50.03 25.22 -10.74
CA HIS A 9 -48.70 24.88 -10.22
C HIS A 9 -48.72 23.42 -9.78
N THR A 10 -48.36 22.49 -10.66
CA THR A 10 -48.06 21.11 -10.28
C THR A 10 -46.74 21.10 -9.52
N LYS A 11 -46.79 21.09 -8.19
CA LYS A 11 -45.66 20.72 -7.34
C LYS A 11 -45.33 19.25 -7.63
N LEU A 12 -44.35 19.01 -8.50
CA LEU A 12 -43.72 17.71 -8.61
C LEU A 12 -42.85 17.51 -7.36
N ASN A 13 -43.46 16.95 -6.31
CA ASN A 13 -42.74 16.47 -5.13
C ASN A 13 -41.96 15.20 -5.50
N PHE A 14 -40.81 15.38 -6.16
CA PHE A 14 -39.84 14.32 -6.41
C PHE A 14 -39.01 14.08 -5.14
N ARG A 15 -39.65 13.61 -4.07
CA ARG A 15 -38.95 13.09 -2.90
C ARG A 15 -39.50 11.70 -2.59
N PRO A 16 -38.81 10.62 -3.00
CA PRO A 16 -39.21 9.30 -2.55
C PRO A 16 -39.02 9.23 -1.03
N ASN A 17 -40.04 8.75 -0.34
CA ASN A 17 -40.02 8.53 1.10
C ASN A 17 -39.02 7.40 1.41
N ILE A 18 -38.19 7.57 2.44
CA ILE A 18 -37.08 6.67 2.82
C ILE A 18 -37.64 5.44 3.57
N SER A 19 -38.70 4.83 3.08
CA SER A 19 -39.35 3.70 3.77
C SER A 19 -39.89 2.61 2.85
N ASP A 20 -39.42 2.52 1.61
CA ASP A 20 -39.69 1.37 0.75
C ASP A 20 -38.48 0.44 0.72
N SER A 21 -38.43 -0.45 1.71
CA SER A 21 -37.45 -1.52 1.84
C SER A 21 -37.61 -2.66 0.82
N ASN A 22 -38.41 -2.49 -0.23
CA ASN A 22 -38.69 -3.51 -1.24
C ASN A 22 -38.77 -2.93 -2.67
N LEU A 23 -37.89 -1.99 -3.02
CA LEU A 23 -37.68 -1.67 -4.43
C LEU A 23 -36.86 -2.79 -5.06
N GLU A 24 -37.53 -3.82 -5.58
CA GLU A 24 -36.92 -4.81 -6.46
C GLU A 24 -36.38 -4.10 -7.71
N CYS A 25 -35.11 -3.68 -7.65
CA CYS A 25 -34.38 -3.18 -8.80
C CYS A 25 -34.14 -4.33 -9.79
N ARG A 26 -35.14 -4.65 -10.61
CA ARG A 26 -34.94 -5.50 -11.79
C ARG A 26 -34.01 -4.78 -12.78
N GLY A 27 -32.79 -5.30 -12.93
CA GLY A 27 -32.03 -5.22 -14.18
C GLY A 27 -30.93 -4.15 -14.33
N THR A 28 -30.47 -3.49 -13.26
CA THR A 28 -29.26 -2.65 -13.34
C THR A 28 -28.24 -3.08 -12.30
N LYS A 29 -26.94 -3.04 -12.65
CA LYS A 29 -25.86 -3.26 -11.69
C LYS A 29 -26.07 -2.30 -10.53
N PRO A 30 -25.85 -2.72 -9.27
CA PRO A 30 -26.02 -1.83 -8.13
C PRO A 30 -25.17 -0.56 -8.34
N THR A 31 -25.47 0.51 -7.64
CA THR A 31 -24.57 1.67 -7.52
C THR A 31 -23.80 1.61 -6.21
N CYS A 32 -22.74 2.39 -6.07
CA CYS A 32 -22.11 2.58 -4.77
C CYS A 32 -23.06 3.32 -3.83
N GLU A 33 -23.02 2.97 -2.55
CA GLU A 33 -23.72 3.71 -1.50
C GLU A 33 -23.16 5.14 -1.40
N PRO A 34 -24.00 6.13 -1.03
CA PRO A 34 -23.54 7.51 -0.85
C PRO A 34 -22.45 7.57 0.22
N THR A 35 -21.33 8.23 -0.08
CA THR A 35 -20.22 8.39 0.87
C THR A 35 -20.55 9.46 1.90
N SER A 36 -20.27 9.18 3.18
CA SER A 36 -20.42 10.15 4.26
C SER A 36 -19.28 11.18 4.27
N VAL A 37 -19.54 12.41 4.72
CA VAL A 37 -18.52 13.48 4.82
C VAL A 37 -17.27 13.04 5.61
N ARG A 38 -17.47 12.30 6.71
CA ARG A 38 -16.36 11.74 7.50
C ARG A 38 -15.53 10.74 6.70
N GLU A 39 -16.19 9.93 5.88
CA GLU A 39 -15.53 8.94 5.02
C GLU A 39 -14.74 9.64 3.92
N THR A 40 -15.28 10.70 3.31
CA THR A 40 -14.57 11.52 2.32
C THR A 40 -13.29 12.12 2.89
N PHE A 41 -13.34 12.72 4.08
CA PHE A 41 -12.15 13.26 4.73
C PHE A 41 -11.11 12.16 5.04
N THR A 42 -11.58 11.02 5.53
CA THR A 42 -10.70 9.85 5.78
C THR A 42 -10.02 9.38 4.50
N LEU A 43 -10.74 9.30 3.39
CA LEU A 43 -10.18 8.92 2.09
C LEU A 43 -9.17 9.96 1.57
N MET A 44 -9.40 11.25 1.83
CA MET A 44 -8.46 12.31 1.48
C MET A 44 -7.14 12.17 2.25
N VAL A 45 -7.21 11.93 3.57
CA VAL A 45 -6.01 11.67 4.38
C VAL A 45 -5.30 10.40 3.91
N LEU A 46 -6.04 9.33 3.65
CA LEU A 46 -5.46 8.09 3.12
C LEU A 46 -4.81 8.28 1.76
N TYR A 47 -5.37 9.11 0.88
CA TYR A 47 -4.74 9.46 -0.39
C TYR A 47 -3.39 10.14 -0.19
N LEU A 48 -3.30 11.10 0.75
CA LEU A 48 -2.03 11.74 1.11
C LEU A 48 -1.03 10.74 1.69
N CYS A 49 -1.47 9.88 2.61
CA CYS A 49 -0.65 8.79 3.17
C CYS A 49 -0.11 7.86 2.07
N LYS A 50 -0.99 7.37 1.18
CA LYS A 50 -0.62 6.50 0.04
C LYS A 50 0.38 7.21 -0.88
N LYS A 51 0.15 8.50 -1.20
CA LYS A 51 1.05 9.30 -2.04
C LYS A 51 2.43 9.48 -1.42
N SER A 52 2.49 9.66 -0.09
CA SER A 52 3.76 9.76 0.64
C SER A 52 4.50 8.42 0.72
N LEU A 53 3.79 7.31 0.90
CA LEU A 53 4.37 5.99 1.14
C LEU A 53 4.79 5.30 -0.17
N PHE A 54 3.97 5.39 -1.21
CA PHE A 54 4.16 4.70 -2.50
C PHE A 54 4.84 5.57 -3.56
N PHE A 55 5.67 6.51 -3.13
CA PHE A 55 6.63 7.11 -4.03
C PHE A 55 7.50 6.01 -4.68
N ASP A 56 7.81 6.14 -5.97
CA ASP A 56 8.51 5.12 -6.74
C ASP A 56 9.72 4.60 -5.96
N THR A 57 9.68 3.34 -5.54
CA THR A 57 10.65 2.84 -4.56
C THR A 57 12.06 2.78 -5.15
N ASN A 58 12.19 2.57 -6.45
CA ASN A 58 13.49 2.67 -7.13
C ASN A 58 14.05 4.10 -7.05
N LEU A 59 13.19 5.11 -7.23
CA LEU A 59 13.58 6.51 -7.09
C LEU A 59 13.87 6.85 -5.63
N LYS A 60 13.09 6.32 -4.67
CA LYS A 60 13.35 6.50 -3.24
C LYS A 60 14.69 5.91 -2.82
N VAL A 61 15.04 4.72 -3.33
CA VAL A 61 16.35 4.10 -3.11
C VAL A 61 17.48 4.96 -3.70
N ALA A 62 17.29 5.49 -4.92
CA ALA A 62 18.26 6.41 -5.52
C ALA A 62 18.41 7.70 -4.69
N ILE A 63 17.30 8.26 -4.19
CA ILE A 63 17.33 9.41 -3.28
C ILE A 63 18.07 9.07 -1.99
N TYR A 64 17.81 7.90 -1.37
CA TYR A 64 18.52 7.48 -0.18
C TYR A 64 20.03 7.33 -0.43
N LEU A 65 20.45 6.69 -1.51
CA LEU A 65 21.87 6.58 -1.83
C LEU A 65 22.53 7.93 -2.13
N GLY A 66 21.87 8.76 -2.93
CA GLY A 66 22.36 10.08 -3.30
C GLY A 66 22.46 11.01 -2.09
N THR A 67 21.41 11.07 -1.26
CA THR A 67 21.43 11.84 -0.01
C THR A 67 22.46 11.27 0.96
N LEU A 68 22.54 9.95 1.13
CA LEU A 68 23.53 9.34 2.00
C LEU A 68 24.95 9.74 1.62
N PHE A 69 25.29 9.69 0.32
CA PHE A 69 26.61 10.04 -0.17
C PHE A 69 26.88 11.55 -0.02
N LEU A 70 25.99 12.40 -0.52
CA LEU A 70 26.18 13.85 -0.53
C LEU A 70 26.17 14.44 0.87
N LEU A 71 25.22 14.04 1.72
CA LEU A 71 25.08 14.58 3.06
C LEU A 71 26.21 14.09 3.99
N SER A 72 26.71 12.88 3.79
CA SER A 72 27.88 12.39 4.52
C SER A 72 29.14 13.15 4.13
N LEU A 73 29.33 13.48 2.84
CA LEU A 73 30.45 14.30 2.39
C LEU A 73 30.37 15.72 2.99
N VAL A 74 29.18 16.33 2.95
CA VAL A 74 28.97 17.66 3.55
C VAL A 74 29.22 17.62 5.06
N ALA A 75 28.78 16.59 5.77
CA ALA A 75 29.02 16.46 7.21
C ALA A 75 30.49 16.29 7.57
N ASP A 76 31.29 15.63 6.72
CA ASP A 76 32.73 15.46 6.94
C ASP A 76 33.52 16.77 6.66
N VAL A 77 33.02 17.63 5.76
CA VAL A 77 33.67 18.90 5.38
C VAL A 77 33.18 20.09 6.20
N ALA A 78 31.88 20.15 6.51
CA ALA A 78 31.24 21.25 7.22
C ALA A 78 31.02 20.89 8.69
N THR A 79 31.54 21.72 9.60
CA THR A 79 31.28 21.58 11.04
C THR A 79 29.86 22.08 11.36
N ILE A 80 28.90 21.15 11.35
CA ILE A 80 27.49 21.46 11.61
C ILE A 80 27.32 21.88 13.09
N PRO A 81 26.61 22.99 13.38
CA PRO A 81 26.38 23.43 14.75
C PRO A 81 25.63 22.36 15.54
N LYS A 82 26.05 22.14 16.80
CA LYS A 82 25.49 21.13 17.69
C LYS A 82 24.08 21.54 18.15
N LEU A 83 23.06 21.08 17.43
CA LEU A 83 21.65 21.19 17.83
C LEU A 83 21.23 20.08 18.81
N TYR A 84 20.01 20.16 19.36
CA TYR A 84 19.43 19.12 20.24
C TYR A 84 19.54 17.70 19.64
N LEU A 85 19.38 17.57 18.31
CA LEU A 85 19.46 16.30 17.57
C LEU A 85 20.90 15.75 17.45
N SER A 86 21.92 16.58 17.68
CA SER A 86 23.32 16.16 17.74
C SER A 86 23.64 15.39 19.03
N ARG A 87 22.81 15.50 20.07
CA ARG A 87 23.09 14.85 21.36
C ARG A 87 22.64 13.39 21.31
N SER A 88 23.54 12.46 21.63
CA SER A 88 23.31 11.01 21.53
C SER A 88 22.28 10.47 22.52
N ASP A 89 21.97 11.22 23.58
CA ASP A 89 20.97 10.92 24.62
C ASP A 89 19.58 11.49 24.29
N ASN A 90 19.39 12.12 23.12
CA ASN A 90 18.10 12.69 22.76
C ASN A 90 17.01 11.59 22.73
N LEU A 91 15.76 11.99 23.01
CA LEU A 91 14.64 11.05 23.12
C LEU A 91 14.47 10.21 21.84
N PHE A 92 14.73 10.81 20.67
CA PHE A 92 14.62 10.14 19.39
C PHE A 92 15.65 9.02 19.21
N ASN A 93 16.91 9.26 19.57
CA ASN A 93 17.96 8.26 19.46
C ASN A 93 17.76 7.13 20.48
N LYS A 94 17.39 7.49 21.72
CA LYS A 94 17.25 6.51 22.81
C LYS A 94 16.03 5.59 22.66
N TYR A 95 14.89 6.12 22.22
CA TYR A 95 13.64 5.35 22.15
C TYR A 95 13.24 4.95 20.74
N PHE A 96 13.47 5.81 19.73
CA PHE A 96 13.07 5.47 18.36
C PHE A 96 14.14 4.67 17.65
N VAL A 97 15.37 5.16 17.59
CA VAL A 97 16.44 4.47 16.83
C VAL A 97 16.83 3.14 17.49
N LYS A 98 17.03 3.13 18.81
CA LYS A 98 17.41 1.90 19.53
C LYS A 98 16.35 0.79 19.48
N PHE A 99 15.06 1.16 19.50
CA PHE A 99 13.95 0.21 19.38
C PHE A 99 13.31 0.23 17.99
N ALA A 100 14.04 0.70 16.96
CA ALA A 100 13.49 0.93 15.63
C ALA A 100 12.81 -0.31 15.04
N TRP A 101 13.44 -1.48 15.18
CA TRP A 101 12.86 -2.73 14.71
C TRP A 101 11.59 -3.10 15.46
N GLY A 102 11.53 -2.84 16.77
CA GLY A 102 10.34 -3.07 17.58
C GLY A 102 9.14 -2.25 17.12
N TRP A 103 9.35 -0.97 16.78
CA TRP A 103 8.30 -0.11 16.21
C TRP A 103 7.80 -0.60 14.85
N ASN A 104 8.71 -1.05 13.99
CA ASN A 104 8.35 -1.64 12.70
C ASN A 104 7.50 -2.89 12.90
N LEU A 105 7.91 -3.81 13.77
CA LEU A 105 7.15 -5.03 14.05
C LEU A 105 5.80 -4.74 14.70
N LEU A 106 5.73 -3.77 15.62
CA LEU A 106 4.50 -3.39 16.31
C LEU A 106 3.40 -2.93 15.34
N LEU A 107 3.77 -2.17 14.30
CA LEU A 107 2.80 -1.66 13.33
C LEU A 107 2.60 -2.61 12.15
N LEU A 108 3.66 -3.24 11.63
CA LEU A 108 3.57 -4.11 10.45
C LEU A 108 2.94 -5.46 10.75
N THR A 109 3.22 -6.07 11.90
CA THR A 109 2.66 -7.40 12.22
C THR A 109 1.13 -7.40 12.21
N PRO A 110 0.43 -6.52 12.95
CA PRO A 110 -1.04 -6.48 12.88
C PRO A 110 -1.53 -6.05 11.48
N PHE A 111 -0.81 -5.16 10.79
CA PHE A 111 -1.18 -4.76 9.43
C PHE A 111 -1.14 -5.93 8.44
N VAL A 112 -0.06 -6.72 8.45
CA VAL A 112 0.09 -7.90 7.60
C VAL A 112 -0.95 -8.96 7.99
N VAL A 113 -1.16 -9.22 9.29
CA VAL A 113 -2.18 -10.18 9.74
C VAL A 113 -3.57 -9.80 9.23
N PHE A 114 -4.00 -8.55 9.44
CA PHE A 114 -5.34 -8.11 9.04
C PHE A 114 -5.52 -8.08 7.53
N THR A 115 -4.52 -7.60 6.78
CA THR A 115 -4.60 -7.57 5.32
C THR A 115 -4.62 -8.98 4.75
N SER A 116 -3.73 -9.87 5.22
CA SER A 116 -3.69 -11.28 4.81
C SER A 116 -4.95 -12.04 5.16
N TYR A 117 -5.59 -11.76 6.30
CA TYR A 117 -6.84 -12.41 6.66
C TYR A 117 -7.96 -12.13 5.63
N ILE A 118 -7.96 -10.94 5.03
CA ILE A 118 -8.91 -10.54 3.98
C ILE A 118 -8.57 -11.22 2.65
N TYR A 119 -7.39 -10.98 2.07
CA TYR A 119 -7.11 -11.49 0.72
C TYR A 119 -6.82 -13.00 0.66
N CYS A 120 -6.62 -13.66 1.80
CA CYS A 120 -6.55 -15.12 1.90
C CYS A 120 -7.85 -15.76 2.41
N CYS A 121 -8.96 -15.02 2.50
CA CYS A 121 -10.27 -15.53 2.94
C CYS A 121 -10.21 -16.36 4.24
N GLY A 122 -9.40 -15.93 5.23
CA GLY A 122 -9.26 -16.61 6.52
C GLY A 122 -8.39 -17.88 6.55
N GLN A 123 -7.76 -18.28 5.44
CA GLN A 123 -6.95 -19.50 5.37
C GLN A 123 -5.60 -19.37 6.13
N LYS A 124 -5.60 -19.75 7.42
CA LYS A 124 -4.44 -19.59 8.33
C LYS A 124 -3.14 -20.21 7.82
N LYS A 125 -3.19 -21.38 7.18
CA LYS A 125 -1.99 -22.08 6.65
C LYS A 125 -1.28 -21.24 5.58
N LEU A 126 -2.04 -20.62 4.68
CA LEU A 126 -1.51 -19.75 3.63
C LEU A 126 -0.88 -18.50 4.22
N ILE A 127 -1.56 -17.90 5.21
CA ILE A 127 -1.11 -16.68 5.91
C ILE A 127 0.24 -16.91 6.61
N ILE A 128 0.36 -17.99 7.38
CA ILE A 128 1.60 -18.31 8.10
C ILE A 128 2.73 -18.56 7.10
N LYS A 129 2.47 -19.39 6.08
CA LYS A 129 3.49 -19.84 5.12
C LYS A 129 4.02 -18.72 4.22
N HIS A 130 3.15 -17.80 3.77
CA HIS A 130 3.54 -16.80 2.77
C HIS A 130 3.62 -15.37 3.29
N HIS A 131 3.00 -15.02 4.42
CA HIS A 131 2.95 -13.63 4.89
C HIS A 131 3.69 -13.44 6.20
N LEU A 132 3.41 -14.27 7.21
CA LEU A 132 4.16 -14.19 8.47
C LEU A 132 5.61 -14.63 8.31
N LEU A 133 5.88 -15.57 7.41
CA LEU A 133 7.25 -15.97 7.08
C LEU A 133 8.09 -14.78 6.58
N ARG A 134 7.52 -13.80 5.88
CA ARG A 134 8.27 -12.60 5.45
C ARG A 134 8.76 -11.77 6.63
N ILE A 135 7.93 -11.62 7.67
CA ILE A 135 8.31 -10.92 8.90
C ILE A 135 9.44 -11.68 9.60
N CYS A 136 9.35 -13.01 9.65
CA CYS A 136 10.43 -13.85 10.21
C CYS A 136 11.73 -13.72 9.42
N ILE A 137 11.68 -13.81 8.09
CA ILE A 137 12.84 -13.63 7.21
C ILE A 137 13.44 -12.22 7.40
N ALA A 138 12.60 -11.20 7.44
CA ALA A 138 13.05 -9.82 7.61
C ALA A 138 13.75 -9.62 8.96
N THR A 139 13.20 -10.21 10.03
CA THR A 139 13.79 -10.19 11.39
C THR A 139 15.10 -10.96 11.44
N PHE A 140 15.18 -12.10 10.74
CA PHE A 140 16.42 -12.86 10.60
C PHE A 140 17.51 -12.03 9.93
N PHE A 141 17.23 -11.38 8.80
CA PHE A 141 18.23 -10.54 8.13
C PHE A 141 18.67 -9.35 8.96
N TRP A 142 17.75 -8.70 9.67
CA TRP A 142 18.10 -7.64 10.61
C TRP A 142 19.04 -8.16 11.71
N TRP A 143 18.70 -9.28 12.35
CA TRP A 143 19.53 -9.89 13.39
C TRP A 143 20.88 -10.36 12.85
N LEU A 144 20.91 -10.95 11.65
CA LEU A 144 22.13 -11.41 10.98
C LEU A 144 23.09 -10.26 10.73
N TRP A 145 22.62 -9.19 10.10
CA TRP A 145 23.48 -8.04 9.76
C TRP A 145 23.95 -7.29 10.99
N THR A 146 23.06 -7.02 11.95
CA THR A 146 23.46 -6.33 13.19
C THR A 146 24.44 -7.15 14.03
N SER A 147 24.27 -8.48 14.08
CA SER A 147 25.25 -9.36 14.72
C SER A 147 26.57 -9.39 13.96
N LEU A 148 26.53 -9.43 12.63
CA LEU A 148 27.73 -9.40 11.80
C LEU A 148 28.50 -8.09 11.94
N PHE A 149 27.83 -6.94 12.06
CA PHE A 149 28.49 -5.65 12.31
C PHE A 149 29.26 -5.67 13.63
N ASN A 150 28.66 -6.20 14.69
CA ASN A 150 29.35 -6.36 15.99
C ASN A 150 30.56 -7.29 15.90
N VAL A 151 30.46 -8.38 15.12
CA VAL A 151 31.58 -9.31 14.90
C VAL A 151 32.70 -8.62 14.11
N ILE A 152 32.38 -7.92 13.03
CA ILE A 152 33.35 -7.18 12.21
C ILE A 152 34.09 -6.15 13.07
N GLU A 153 33.37 -5.35 13.85
CA GLU A 153 33.98 -4.33 14.72
C GLU A 153 34.91 -4.97 15.78
N ALA A 154 34.51 -6.11 16.35
CA ALA A 154 35.30 -6.85 17.33
C ALA A 154 36.51 -7.58 16.72
N SER A 155 36.44 -8.00 15.45
CA SER A 155 37.52 -8.73 14.78
C SER A 155 38.56 -7.81 14.15
N PHE A 156 38.15 -6.69 13.54
CA PHE A 156 39.04 -5.77 12.84
C PHE A 156 39.54 -4.62 13.73
N GLY A 157 38.93 -4.41 14.89
CA GLY A 157 39.35 -3.36 15.81
C GLY A 157 40.58 -3.72 16.64
N ARG A 158 41.18 -2.68 17.22
CA ARG A 158 42.31 -2.79 18.15
C ARG A 158 42.03 -1.97 19.39
N CYS A 159 42.46 -2.48 20.54
CA CYS A 159 42.46 -1.68 21.76
C CYS A 159 43.51 -0.57 21.66
N GLY A 160 43.21 0.60 22.22
CA GLY A 160 44.19 1.69 22.32
C GLY A 160 45.48 1.27 23.04
N GLN A 161 45.40 0.26 23.92
CA GLN A 161 46.53 -0.33 24.63
C GLN A 161 46.83 -1.75 24.12
N ARG A 162 48.09 -2.01 23.75
CA ARG A 162 48.54 -3.28 23.14
C ARG A 162 48.41 -4.51 24.05
N GLN A 163 48.11 -4.33 25.32
CA GLN A 163 47.97 -5.40 26.31
C GLN A 163 46.64 -6.16 26.20
N PHE A 164 45.61 -5.56 25.61
CA PHE A 164 44.30 -6.18 25.45
C PHE A 164 44.02 -6.49 23.99
N SER A 165 43.82 -7.78 23.68
CA SER A 165 43.53 -8.26 22.32
C SER A 165 42.03 -8.37 22.02
N THR A 166 41.17 -8.37 23.04
CA THR A 166 39.72 -8.56 22.87
C THR A 166 38.92 -7.32 23.25
N LYS A 167 37.86 -7.03 22.49
CA LYS A 167 36.97 -5.86 22.72
C LYS A 167 36.43 -5.82 24.15
N GLY A 168 35.97 -6.97 24.67
CA GLY A 168 35.40 -7.06 26.02
C GLY A 168 36.39 -6.70 27.13
N THR A 169 37.62 -7.23 27.08
CA THR A 169 38.64 -6.94 28.11
C THR A 169 39.15 -5.50 28.02
N CYS A 170 39.29 -4.97 26.81
CA CYS A 170 39.67 -3.57 26.58
C CYS A 170 38.65 -2.58 27.17
N LEU A 171 37.36 -2.80 26.90
CA LEU A 171 36.29 -1.93 27.39
C LEU A 171 36.09 -2.07 28.92
N GLN A 172 36.25 -3.27 29.47
CA GLN A 172 36.19 -3.49 30.93
C GLN A 172 37.33 -2.79 31.67
N ALA A 173 38.51 -2.70 31.05
CA ALA A 173 39.64 -1.93 31.56
C ALA A 173 39.48 -0.40 31.38
N GLY A 174 38.37 0.06 30.79
CA GLY A 174 38.09 1.49 30.58
C GLY A 174 38.82 2.10 29.38
N HIS A 175 39.40 1.27 28.51
CA HIS A 175 40.11 1.73 27.31
C HIS A 175 39.18 1.82 26.10
N VAL A 176 39.56 2.66 25.13
CA VAL A 176 38.81 2.86 23.88
C VAL A 176 39.20 1.78 22.86
N TRP A 177 38.18 1.19 22.23
CA TRP A 177 38.33 0.24 21.13
C TRP A 177 38.23 0.98 19.80
N ASN A 178 39.33 0.99 19.03
CA ASN A 178 39.36 1.61 17.71
C ASN A 178 39.11 0.52 16.67
N GLY A 179 37.85 0.39 16.25
CA GLY A 179 37.40 -0.55 15.24
C GLY A 179 36.62 0.15 14.12
N PHE A 180 36.48 -0.56 13.00
CA PHE A 180 35.61 -0.14 11.92
C PHE A 180 34.17 -0.51 12.27
N ASP A 181 33.34 0.49 12.59
CA ASP A 181 31.96 0.28 13.04
C ASP A 181 30.97 0.63 11.92
N ILE A 182 30.50 -0.40 11.21
CA ILE A 182 29.47 -0.21 10.18
C ILE A 182 28.19 0.30 10.84
N SER A 183 27.66 1.42 10.35
CA SER A 183 26.54 2.10 11.00
C SER A 183 25.25 1.25 10.97
N GLY A 184 25.00 0.51 12.05
CA GLY A 184 23.77 -0.26 12.26
C GLY A 184 22.52 0.62 12.27
N HIS A 185 22.64 1.88 12.72
CA HIS A 185 21.56 2.87 12.69
C HIS A 185 21.16 3.25 11.26
N THR A 186 22.13 3.46 10.39
CA THR A 186 21.87 3.76 8.98
C THR A 186 21.22 2.55 8.29
N PHE A 187 21.75 1.35 8.56
CA PHE A 187 21.19 0.10 8.06
C PHE A 187 19.72 -0.08 8.49
N ILE A 188 19.40 0.04 9.78
CA ILE A 188 18.05 -0.24 10.29
C ILE A 188 17.01 0.76 9.79
N LEU A 189 17.39 2.03 9.64
CA LEU A 189 16.50 3.09 9.15
C LEU A 189 16.17 2.89 7.67
N ILE A 190 17.16 2.59 6.82
CA ILE A 190 16.94 2.34 5.39
C ILE A 190 16.21 1.01 5.19
N TYR A 191 16.69 -0.07 5.82
CA TYR A 191 16.09 -1.39 5.67
C TYR A 191 14.66 -1.42 6.21
N GLY A 192 14.42 -0.83 7.39
CA GLY A 192 13.10 -0.72 8.00
C GLY A 192 12.12 0.11 7.16
N SER A 193 12.59 1.24 6.62
CA SER A 193 11.81 2.06 5.67
C SER A 193 11.39 1.28 4.43
N LEU A 194 12.33 0.61 3.76
CA LEU A 194 12.03 -0.17 2.57
C LEU A 194 11.09 -1.35 2.87
N PHE A 195 11.27 -2.01 4.02
CA PHE A 195 10.39 -3.08 4.49
C PHE A 195 8.95 -2.58 4.74
N LEU A 196 8.78 -1.41 5.39
CA LEU A 196 7.48 -0.78 5.60
C LEU A 196 6.76 -0.51 4.27
N ILE A 197 7.47 0.06 3.30
CA ILE A 197 6.90 0.41 1.99
C ILE A 197 6.47 -0.84 1.24
N GLU A 198 7.31 -1.88 1.20
CA GLU A 198 6.99 -3.11 0.46
C GLU A 198 5.79 -3.86 1.06
N GLU A 199 5.76 -4.09 2.38
CA GLU A 199 4.65 -4.81 3.01
C GLU A 199 3.32 -4.06 2.92
N THR A 200 3.34 -2.73 2.86
CA THR A 200 2.13 -1.90 2.72
C THR A 200 1.60 -1.77 1.29
N ARG A 201 2.36 -2.17 0.26
CA ARG A 201 1.94 -2.06 -1.16
C ARG A 201 0.61 -2.75 -1.46
N CYS A 202 0.22 -3.74 -0.68
CA CYS A 202 -1.07 -4.43 -0.83
C CYS A 202 -2.27 -3.47 -0.75
N ILE A 203 -2.14 -2.28 -0.18
CA ILE A 203 -3.25 -1.32 -0.03
C ILE A 203 -3.52 -0.44 -1.26
N GLU A 204 -2.65 -0.46 -2.28
CA GLU A 204 -2.74 0.46 -3.43
C GLU A 204 -4.13 0.39 -4.10
N ASN A 205 -4.60 -0.83 -4.39
CA ASN A 205 -5.90 -1.12 -5.03
C ASN A 205 -6.95 -1.67 -4.06
N TRP A 206 -6.85 -1.36 -2.77
CA TRP A 206 -7.73 -1.93 -1.74
C TRP A 206 -9.22 -1.65 -1.95
N ASP A 207 -9.56 -0.46 -2.45
CA ASP A 207 -10.95 -0.06 -2.67
C ASP A 207 -11.60 -0.87 -3.81
N SER A 208 -10.81 -1.49 -4.69
CA SER A 208 -11.29 -2.42 -5.74
C SER A 208 -11.95 -3.66 -5.13
N ILE A 209 -11.53 -4.09 -3.93
CA ILE A 209 -12.11 -5.26 -3.25
C ILE A 209 -13.60 -5.03 -2.93
N LYS A 210 -13.95 -3.82 -2.46
CA LYS A 210 -15.34 -3.44 -2.18
C LYS A 210 -16.20 -3.52 -3.45
N GLU A 211 -15.65 -3.07 -4.57
CA GLU A 211 -16.33 -3.13 -5.87
C GLU A 211 -16.50 -4.57 -6.36
N HIS A 212 -15.46 -5.40 -6.27
CA HIS A 212 -15.54 -6.81 -6.65
C HIS A 212 -16.57 -7.59 -5.82
N LEU A 213 -16.60 -7.36 -4.50
CA LEU A 213 -17.56 -7.96 -3.57
C LEU A 213 -19.00 -7.58 -3.93
N ARG A 214 -19.23 -6.30 -4.24
CA ARG A 214 -20.54 -5.75 -4.61
C ARG A 214 -21.07 -6.35 -5.93
N LEU A 215 -20.20 -6.45 -6.94
CA LEU A 215 -20.52 -7.06 -8.23
C LEU A 215 -20.77 -8.57 -8.11
N GLU A 216 -19.95 -9.28 -7.32
CA GLU A 216 -20.10 -10.72 -7.12
C GLU A 216 -21.40 -11.06 -6.40
N ASN A 217 -21.72 -10.35 -5.32
CA ASN A 217 -22.98 -10.53 -4.60
C ASN A 217 -24.19 -10.32 -5.52
N HIS A 218 -24.17 -9.29 -6.37
CA HIS A 218 -25.23 -9.06 -7.34
C HIS A 218 -25.34 -10.21 -8.35
N ASN A 219 -24.24 -10.66 -8.94
CA ASN A 219 -24.24 -11.76 -9.92
C ASN A 219 -24.78 -13.07 -9.33
N ARG A 220 -24.44 -13.38 -8.07
CA ARG A 220 -24.97 -14.56 -7.37
C ARG A 220 -26.46 -14.47 -7.10
N THR A 221 -26.98 -13.27 -6.78
CA THR A 221 -28.42 -13.05 -6.56
C THR A 221 -29.23 -13.02 -7.86
N SER A 222 -28.71 -12.37 -8.91
CA SER A 222 -29.43 -12.19 -10.19
C SER A 222 -29.38 -13.42 -11.11
N ARG A 223 -28.51 -14.41 -10.81
CA ARG A 223 -28.26 -15.61 -11.63
C ARG A 223 -27.92 -15.29 -13.10
N ASP A 224 -27.38 -14.10 -13.36
CA ASP A 224 -27.09 -13.64 -14.71
C ASP A 224 -25.79 -14.31 -15.22
N PRO A 225 -25.81 -15.14 -16.28
CA PRO A 225 -24.62 -15.85 -16.77
C PRO A 225 -23.67 -14.94 -17.59
N ALA A 226 -23.95 -13.64 -17.68
CA ALA A 226 -23.20 -12.70 -18.51
C ALA A 226 -21.73 -12.55 -18.07
N GLU A 227 -20.82 -12.94 -18.98
CA GLU A 227 -19.36 -12.70 -19.01
C GLU A 227 -18.70 -12.37 -17.67
N ASN A 228 -18.51 -13.42 -16.88
CA ASN A 228 -18.11 -13.35 -15.49
C ASN A 228 -16.57 -13.28 -15.35
N THR A 229 -16.00 -12.09 -15.55
CA THR A 229 -14.55 -11.82 -15.39
C THR A 229 -14.15 -11.43 -13.96
N ASN A 230 -15.04 -11.57 -12.98
CA ASN A 230 -14.77 -11.17 -11.60
C ASN A 230 -13.73 -12.10 -10.95
N PRO A 231 -12.63 -11.57 -10.37
CA PRO A 231 -11.62 -12.38 -9.68
C PRO A 231 -12.15 -13.21 -8.49
N LEU A 232 -13.32 -12.87 -7.96
CA LEU A 232 -13.93 -13.55 -6.81
C LEU A 232 -14.81 -14.75 -7.20
N ARG A 233 -15.03 -15.02 -8.50
CA ARG A 233 -15.96 -16.05 -8.98
C ARG A 233 -15.66 -17.47 -8.45
N ASN A 234 -14.38 -17.77 -8.25
CA ASN A 234 -13.95 -19.11 -7.85
C ASN A 234 -14.04 -19.37 -6.33
N LEU A 235 -14.50 -18.40 -5.54
CA LEU A 235 -14.64 -18.53 -4.10
C LEU A 235 -15.94 -19.25 -3.73
N SER A 236 -15.87 -20.12 -2.72
CA SER A 236 -17.08 -20.74 -2.15
C SER A 236 -17.98 -19.70 -1.47
N ASP A 237 -19.25 -20.04 -1.21
CA ASP A 237 -20.17 -19.14 -0.51
C ASP A 237 -19.69 -18.83 0.93
N ASP A 238 -19.06 -19.80 1.59
CA ASP A 238 -18.50 -19.63 2.93
C ASP A 238 -17.28 -18.69 2.93
N GLU A 239 -16.37 -18.87 1.95
CA GLU A 239 -15.22 -17.98 1.77
C GLU A 239 -15.66 -16.54 1.43
N MET A 240 -16.73 -16.40 0.66
CA MET A 240 -17.31 -15.11 0.29
C MET A 240 -17.88 -14.36 1.51
N ARG A 241 -18.61 -15.07 2.38
CA ARG A 241 -19.14 -14.53 3.64
C ARG A 241 -18.03 -14.13 4.59
N GLU A 242 -17.03 -14.98 4.75
CA GLU A 242 -15.84 -14.72 5.60
C GLU A 242 -15.09 -13.48 5.08
N LEU A 243 -14.88 -13.36 3.76
CA LEU A 243 -14.27 -12.19 3.15
C LEU A 243 -15.06 -10.90 3.43
N GLN A 244 -16.39 -10.91 3.24
CA GLN A 244 -17.24 -9.74 3.49
C GLN A 244 -17.21 -9.30 4.96
N PHE A 245 -17.31 -10.27 5.87
CA PHE A 245 -17.24 -10.02 7.31
C PHE A 245 -15.90 -9.42 7.71
N ASN A 246 -14.79 -10.04 7.28
CA ASN A 246 -13.44 -9.60 7.59
C ASN A 246 -13.10 -8.26 6.97
N TYR A 247 -13.53 -8.02 5.72
CA TYR A 247 -13.32 -6.74 5.06
C TYR A 247 -13.98 -5.60 5.84
N THR A 248 -15.24 -5.77 6.23
CA THR A 248 -16.00 -4.74 6.97
C THR A 248 -15.40 -4.51 8.35
N LYS A 249 -15.02 -5.59 9.04
CA LYS A 249 -14.46 -5.53 10.39
C LYS A 249 -13.06 -4.94 10.45
N TYR A 250 -12.14 -5.37 9.58
CA TYR A 250 -10.72 -5.03 9.68
C TYR A 250 -10.30 -3.78 8.88
N THR A 251 -11.03 -3.40 7.82
CA THR A 251 -10.70 -2.20 7.02
C THR A 251 -10.49 -0.92 7.84
N PRO A 252 -11.31 -0.55 8.85
CA PRO A 252 -11.04 0.65 9.65
C PRO A 252 -9.71 0.57 10.41
N TYR A 253 -9.37 -0.59 10.96
CA TYR A 253 -8.10 -0.81 11.65
C TYR A 253 -6.91 -0.77 10.69
N ILE A 254 -7.04 -1.38 9.51
CA ILE A 254 -6.01 -1.32 8.45
C ILE A 254 -5.75 0.13 8.03
N ARG A 255 -6.81 0.92 7.85
CA ARG A 255 -6.70 2.36 7.52
C ARG A 255 -5.99 3.14 8.64
N ALA A 256 -6.31 2.87 9.90
CA ALA A 256 -5.64 3.49 11.05
C ALA A 256 -4.16 3.09 11.15
N LEU A 257 -3.84 1.81 10.97
CA LEU A 257 -2.47 1.30 10.95
C LEU A 257 -1.68 1.91 9.78
N LEU A 258 -2.28 2.07 8.60
CA LEU A 258 -1.62 2.73 7.48
C LEU A 258 -1.22 4.17 7.82
N MET A 259 -2.12 4.94 8.44
CA MET A 259 -1.80 6.30 8.90
C MET A 259 -0.62 6.30 9.89
N ALA A 260 -0.64 5.39 10.88
CA ALA A 260 0.46 5.25 11.84
C ALA A 260 1.79 4.86 11.16
N ILE A 261 1.75 3.93 10.19
CA ILE A 261 2.92 3.51 9.40
C ILE A 261 3.47 4.70 8.59
N THR A 262 2.60 5.53 8.01
CA THR A 262 3.08 6.71 7.27
C THR A 262 3.76 7.75 8.16
N LEU A 263 3.27 7.94 9.39
CA LEU A 263 3.93 8.82 10.36
C LEU A 263 5.28 8.24 10.80
N LEU A 264 5.34 6.93 11.06
CA LEU A 264 6.61 6.25 11.38
C LEU A 264 7.60 6.34 10.20
N GLN A 265 7.12 6.23 8.97
CA GLN A 265 7.93 6.36 7.77
C GLN A 265 8.56 7.75 7.64
N ILE A 266 7.79 8.81 7.86
CA ILE A 266 8.30 10.20 7.86
C ILE A 266 9.33 10.37 8.98
N LEU A 267 9.08 9.79 10.15
CA LEU A 267 10.03 9.81 11.26
C LEU A 267 11.34 9.10 10.90
N TRP A 268 11.30 7.96 10.19
CA TRP A 268 12.51 7.31 9.67
C TRP A 268 13.27 8.15 8.67
N ASP A 269 12.58 8.85 7.78
CA ASP A 269 13.23 9.76 6.83
C ASP A 269 13.96 10.91 7.56
N VAL A 270 13.33 11.51 8.58
CA VAL A 270 13.95 12.56 9.41
C VAL A 270 15.13 12.01 10.23
N MET A 271 14.96 10.86 10.87
CA MET A 271 16.02 10.25 11.68
C MET A 271 17.21 9.84 10.82
N LEU A 272 16.97 9.35 9.60
CA LEU A 272 18.04 8.99 8.67
C LEU A 272 18.90 10.20 8.32
N VAL A 273 18.27 11.34 7.99
CA VAL A 273 18.97 12.60 7.75
C VAL A 273 19.78 13.02 8.99
N CYS A 274 19.20 12.91 10.19
CA CYS A 274 19.93 13.22 11.43
C CYS A 274 21.15 12.29 11.64
N THR A 275 21.00 10.99 11.38
CA THR A 275 22.09 10.02 11.48
C THR A 275 23.21 10.34 10.49
N MET A 276 22.88 10.74 9.27
CA MET A 276 23.86 11.14 8.25
C MET A 276 24.66 12.39 8.67
N LEU A 277 24.01 13.37 9.29
CA LEU A 277 24.64 14.65 9.65
C LEU A 277 25.54 14.58 10.89
N TYR A 278 25.18 13.80 11.92
CA TYR A 278 25.79 13.93 13.25
C TYR A 278 26.61 12.71 13.71
N TYR A 279 26.48 11.55 13.07
CA TYR A 279 27.03 10.30 13.59
C TYR A 279 27.82 9.53 12.53
N HIS A 280 28.87 8.81 12.93
CA HIS A 280 29.74 7.96 12.09
C HIS A 280 30.53 8.67 10.98
N ILE A 281 31.52 7.96 10.43
CA ILE A 281 32.29 8.37 9.25
C ILE A 281 31.49 8.05 7.98
N MET A 282 31.71 8.79 6.88
CA MET A 282 31.03 8.55 5.59
C MET A 282 31.02 7.08 5.16
N ILE A 283 32.17 6.40 5.20
CA ILE A 283 32.30 5.01 4.70
C ILE A 283 31.45 4.01 5.52
N GLU A 284 31.38 4.20 6.83
CA GLU A 284 30.61 3.37 7.76
C GLU A 284 29.11 3.50 7.49
N LYS A 285 28.65 4.73 7.22
CA LYS A 285 27.26 5.02 6.84
C LYS A 285 26.93 4.42 5.48
N PHE A 286 27.83 4.58 4.51
CA PHE A 286 27.63 4.11 3.14
C PHE A 286 27.51 2.60 3.05
N LEU A 287 28.40 1.85 3.72
CA LEU A 287 28.30 0.40 3.75
C LEU A 287 27.00 -0.07 4.41
N GLY A 288 26.60 0.52 5.54
CA GLY A 288 25.34 0.20 6.20
C GLY A 288 24.12 0.39 5.28
N GLY A 289 24.10 1.51 4.53
CA GLY A 289 23.03 1.80 3.57
C GLY A 289 23.01 0.86 2.36
N VAL A 290 24.17 0.56 1.76
CA VAL A 290 24.28 -0.37 0.63
C VAL A 290 23.81 -1.77 1.04
N LEU A 291 24.24 -2.28 2.20
CA LEU A 291 23.84 -3.60 2.70
C LEU A 291 22.33 -3.68 2.96
N ALA A 292 21.71 -2.61 3.45
CA ALA A 292 20.26 -2.53 3.60
C ALA A 292 19.52 -2.65 2.25
N ILE A 293 19.99 -1.92 1.24
CA ILE A 293 19.39 -1.93 -0.10
C ILE A 293 19.62 -3.27 -0.79
N LEU A 294 20.81 -3.87 -0.68
CA LEU A 294 21.10 -5.18 -1.24
C LEU A 294 20.19 -6.26 -0.63
N THR A 295 19.99 -6.21 0.69
CA THR A 295 19.11 -7.15 1.39
C THR A 295 17.65 -6.99 0.93
N TRP A 296 17.16 -5.75 0.80
CA TRP A 296 15.84 -5.47 0.25
C TRP A 296 15.71 -5.94 -1.20
N PHE A 297 16.70 -5.68 -2.04
CA PHE A 297 16.68 -6.09 -3.45
C PHE A 297 16.64 -7.61 -3.57
N PHE A 298 17.50 -8.31 -2.83
CA PHE A 298 17.54 -9.76 -2.79
C PHE A 298 16.19 -10.35 -2.36
N THR A 299 15.61 -9.85 -1.27
CA THR A 299 14.33 -10.37 -0.74
C THR A 299 13.14 -10.04 -1.65
N TYR A 300 12.88 -8.77 -1.93
CA TYR A 300 11.64 -8.34 -2.62
C TYR A 300 11.71 -8.35 -4.15
N ARG A 301 12.91 -8.26 -4.75
CA ARG A 301 13.05 -8.22 -6.23
C ARG A 301 13.52 -9.53 -6.84
N MET A 302 14.24 -10.36 -6.08
CA MET A 302 14.71 -11.66 -6.56
C MET A 302 13.93 -12.82 -5.92
N TRP A 303 13.96 -12.93 -4.59
CA TRP A 303 13.42 -14.10 -3.89
C TRP A 303 11.89 -14.15 -3.97
N TYR A 304 11.17 -13.13 -3.48
CA TYR A 304 9.71 -13.19 -3.34
C TYR A 304 8.96 -13.12 -4.67
N VAL A 305 9.66 -12.74 -5.75
CA VAL A 305 9.11 -12.72 -7.12
C VAL A 305 9.07 -14.11 -7.73
N HIS A 306 9.95 -15.02 -7.30
CA HIS A 306 10.00 -16.35 -7.88
C HIS A 306 8.76 -17.18 -7.50
N PRO A 307 7.95 -17.65 -8.48
CA PRO A 307 6.66 -18.29 -8.22
C PRO A 307 6.76 -19.67 -7.54
N LYS A 308 7.96 -20.28 -7.57
CA LYS A 308 8.22 -21.61 -6.97
C LYS A 308 8.80 -21.53 -5.57
N ILE A 309 9.25 -20.35 -5.13
CA ILE A 309 9.96 -20.17 -3.87
C ILE A 309 9.05 -19.40 -2.92
N ILE A 310 8.85 -19.94 -1.74
CA ILE A 310 8.09 -19.30 -0.67
C ILE A 310 9.03 -18.28 0.01
N PRO A 311 8.56 -17.09 0.42
CA PRO A 311 7.19 -16.58 0.39
C PRO A 311 6.82 -15.77 -0.86
N ASN A 312 5.51 -15.55 -1.05
CA ASN A 312 4.97 -14.76 -2.16
C ASN A 312 5.02 -13.25 -1.84
N LEU A 313 4.86 -12.40 -2.85
CA LEU A 313 4.72 -10.95 -2.66
C LEU A 313 3.48 -10.57 -1.80
N PRO A 314 3.53 -9.44 -1.09
CA PRO A 314 2.36 -8.89 -0.41
C PRO A 314 1.21 -8.65 -1.39
N GLY A 315 -0.01 -8.97 -0.95
CA GLY A 315 -1.23 -8.83 -1.76
C GLY A 315 -1.53 -9.99 -2.71
N GLN A 316 -0.66 -11.01 -2.80
CA GLN A 316 -0.99 -12.27 -3.47
C GLN A 316 -1.76 -13.18 -2.52
N GLY A 317 -3.03 -13.44 -2.84
CA GLY A 317 -3.94 -14.25 -2.04
C GLY A 317 -4.71 -15.28 -2.87
N VAL A 318 -5.86 -15.71 -2.34
CA VAL A 318 -6.77 -16.65 -3.01
C VAL A 318 -7.38 -16.00 -4.27
N PHE A 319 -7.57 -14.69 -4.25
CA PHE A 319 -8.04 -13.90 -5.40
C PHE A 319 -7.07 -12.75 -5.72
N LYS A 320 -7.12 -12.29 -6.98
CA LYS A 320 -6.30 -11.16 -7.46
C LYS A 320 -7.15 -9.90 -7.51
N TYR A 321 -6.84 -8.92 -6.65
CA TYR A 321 -7.48 -7.60 -6.66
C TYR A 321 -6.55 -6.48 -7.13
N ILE A 322 -5.24 -6.73 -7.15
CA ILE A 322 -4.24 -5.78 -7.65
C ILE A 322 -4.23 -5.90 -9.19
N LYS A 323 -4.74 -4.87 -9.87
CA LYS A 323 -4.66 -4.80 -11.34
C LYS A 323 -3.24 -4.46 -11.76
N LYS A 324 -2.69 -5.20 -12.72
CA LYS A 324 -1.44 -4.79 -13.37
C LYS A 324 -1.73 -3.57 -14.23
N LYS A 325 -0.99 -2.48 -14.03
CA LYS A 325 -1.07 -1.26 -14.84
C LYS A 325 -0.76 -1.64 -16.31
N GLY A 326 -1.81 -1.77 -17.14
CA GLY A 326 -1.68 -2.18 -18.54
C GLY A 326 -2.69 -3.23 -19.04
N GLU A 327 -3.53 -3.84 -18.19
CA GLU A 327 -4.67 -4.63 -18.70
C GLU A 327 -5.79 -3.68 -19.13
N PRO A 328 -6.08 -3.52 -20.44
CA PRO A 328 -7.28 -2.83 -20.87
C PRO A 328 -8.49 -3.58 -20.30
N GLN A 329 -9.39 -2.86 -19.62
CA GLN A 329 -10.72 -3.39 -19.40
C GLN A 329 -11.28 -3.73 -20.78
N SER A 330 -11.64 -4.99 -21.02
CA SER A 330 -12.57 -5.31 -22.09
C SER A 330 -13.86 -4.59 -21.72
N VAL A 331 -14.07 -3.39 -22.25
CA VAL A 331 -15.38 -2.77 -22.25
C VAL A 331 -16.24 -3.76 -23.04
N PRO A 332 -17.19 -4.47 -22.40
CA PRO A 332 -18.07 -5.33 -23.17
C PRO A 332 -18.75 -4.39 -24.15
N ARG A 333 -18.51 -4.63 -25.44
CA ARG A 333 -19.16 -3.91 -26.52
C ARG A 333 -20.64 -4.12 -26.27
N ARG A 334 -21.30 -3.11 -25.68
CA ARG A 334 -22.71 -3.16 -25.31
C ARG A 334 -23.41 -3.60 -26.59
N ARG A 335 -23.88 -4.85 -26.66
CA ARG A 335 -24.70 -5.29 -27.79
C ARG A 335 -25.84 -4.29 -27.79
N THR A 336 -25.87 -3.45 -28.81
CA THR A 336 -26.97 -2.54 -29.11
C THR A 336 -28.16 -3.45 -29.44
N GLY A 337 -28.80 -3.97 -28.41
CA GLY A 337 -30.02 -4.73 -28.52
C GLY A 337 -31.16 -3.76 -28.81
N SER A 338 -31.26 -3.33 -30.07
CA SER A 338 -32.51 -2.99 -30.74
C SER A 338 -32.22 -2.53 -32.19
N ILE A 339 -31.68 -3.42 -33.02
CA ILE A 339 -32.04 -3.37 -34.44
C ILE A 339 -33.18 -4.38 -34.59
N VAL A 340 -34.36 -3.98 -34.15
CA VAL A 340 -35.60 -4.62 -34.56
C VAL A 340 -36.25 -3.64 -35.53
N ASN A 341 -36.31 -4.04 -36.80
CA ASN A 341 -37.08 -3.42 -37.88
C ASN A 341 -36.81 -1.93 -38.17
N GLY A 342 -35.62 -1.62 -38.72
CA GLY A 342 -35.39 -0.38 -39.49
C GLY A 342 -35.51 0.95 -38.73
N ARG A 343 -35.81 0.92 -37.43
CA ARG A 343 -35.84 2.10 -36.57
C ARG A 343 -34.49 2.21 -35.88
N GLY A 344 -33.80 3.32 -36.15
CA GLY A 344 -32.55 3.68 -35.48
C GLY A 344 -32.70 3.72 -33.95
N PRO A 345 -31.59 3.89 -33.21
CA PRO A 345 -31.62 3.85 -31.76
C PRO A 345 -32.59 4.89 -31.19
N LEU A 346 -33.45 4.46 -30.27
CA LEU A 346 -34.44 5.28 -29.58
C LEU A 346 -33.94 5.61 -28.16
N PHE A 347 -34.13 6.85 -27.71
CA PHE A 347 -33.96 7.27 -26.32
C PHE A 347 -35.31 7.76 -25.78
N MET A 348 -35.81 7.12 -24.71
CA MET A 348 -37.14 7.40 -24.13
C MET A 348 -38.27 7.39 -25.19
N GLY A 349 -38.21 6.47 -26.15
CA GLY A 349 -39.20 6.35 -27.22
C GLY A 349 -39.09 7.41 -28.34
N ARG A 350 -38.07 8.27 -28.34
CA ARG A 350 -37.79 9.22 -29.41
C ARG A 350 -36.54 8.80 -30.21
N PRO A 351 -36.53 8.91 -31.55
CA PRO A 351 -35.35 8.62 -32.35
C PRO A 351 -34.23 9.62 -32.05
N ILE A 352 -32.99 9.11 -31.90
CA ILE A 352 -31.80 9.93 -31.58
C ILE A 352 -31.31 10.69 -32.81
N TYR A 353 -31.56 10.15 -34.01
CA TYR A 353 -31.23 10.79 -35.27
C TYR A 353 -32.52 11.27 -35.95
N PRO A 354 -32.53 12.49 -36.52
CA PRO A 354 -33.59 12.89 -37.43
C PRO A 354 -33.66 11.85 -38.55
N GLN A 355 -34.86 11.35 -38.86
CA GLN A 355 -35.05 10.58 -40.09
C GLN A 355 -34.71 11.53 -41.25
N GLN A 356 -33.65 11.22 -42.00
CA GLN A 356 -33.50 11.77 -43.33
C GLN A 356 -34.62 11.15 -44.16
N ASP A 357 -35.67 11.93 -44.42
CA ASP A 357 -36.71 11.56 -45.35
C ASP A 357 -36.04 11.31 -46.71
N ALA A 358 -36.02 10.03 -47.11
CA ALA A 358 -35.72 9.68 -48.48
C ALA A 358 -36.85 10.24 -49.33
N GLN A 359 -36.59 11.34 -50.05
CA GLN A 359 -37.43 11.81 -51.14
C GLN A 359 -37.57 10.67 -52.16
N GLN A 360 -38.70 9.96 -52.10
CA GLN A 360 -39.28 9.30 -53.25
C GLN A 360 -40.07 10.37 -54.00
N ASP A 361 -39.44 10.99 -55.00
CA ASP A 361 -40.19 11.68 -56.05
C ASP A 361 -40.80 10.61 -56.96
N GLU A 362 -42.09 10.37 -56.78
CA GLU A 362 -42.97 9.98 -57.88
C GLU A 362 -42.96 11.13 -58.90
N ASN A 363 -42.49 10.86 -60.12
CA ASN A 363 -42.94 11.65 -61.25
C ASN A 363 -43.31 10.70 -62.39
N SER A 364 -44.61 10.70 -62.70
CA SER A 364 -45.18 10.12 -63.90
C SER A 364 -44.71 10.91 -65.12
N GLY A 365 -44.22 10.19 -66.13
CA GLY A 365 -43.79 10.70 -67.43
C GLY A 365 -43.27 9.57 -68.29
#